data_AF-A0A248L4A9-F1
#
_entry.id   AF-A0A248L4A9-F1
#
_cell.length_a   1.000
_cell.length_b   1.000
_cell.length_c   1.000
_cell.angle_alpha   90.00
_cell.angle_beta   90.00
_cell.angle_gamma   90.00
#
_symmetry.space_group_name_H-M   'P 1'
#
loop_
_entity.id
_entity.type
_entity.pdbx_description
1 polymer ?
#
loop_
_entity_poly.entity_id
_entity_poly.type
_entity_poly.pdbx_seq_one_letter_code
_entity_poly.pdbx_strand_id
1 'polypeptide(L)'
;MVAFLQFYAFIFACCFAWQVGRPSLSWSQKISRAFLTSINSLFVFFRASVSIFLLVGPLVLVSYYVFPNLLQFEGGLAIVISVLVIGLIDRLVSLVILPLIRSFFLKRKRIMPQLFEATFYTLSMTVLLYINLTAVPGVELGLAIPIFFGFTIYFAHYLMALLRLRQVKKKLATTASKKQ
;
A
#
# COMPACT_ATOMS: atom_id res chain seq x y z
N MET A 1 -0.49 19.53 -13.38
CA MET A 1 -1.91 19.34 -13.79
C MET A 1 -2.12 18.16 -14.75
N VAL A 2 -1.28 18.01 -15.79
CA VAL A 2 -1.46 16.97 -16.82
C VAL A 2 -1.51 15.54 -16.24
N ALA A 3 -0.61 15.19 -15.30
CA ALA A 3 -0.57 13.86 -14.69
C ALA A 3 -1.84 13.49 -13.89
N PHE A 4 -2.43 14.44 -13.16
CA PHE A 4 -3.68 14.21 -12.43
C PHE A 4 -4.87 14.00 -13.38
N LEU A 5 -4.90 14.75 -14.49
CA LEU A 5 -5.92 14.60 -15.51
C LEU A 5 -5.82 13.24 -16.21
N GLN A 6 -4.60 12.79 -16.52
CA GLN A 6 -4.33 11.47 -17.10
C GLN A 6 -4.71 10.34 -16.14
N PHE A 7 -4.39 10.47 -14.86
CA PHE A 7 -4.78 9.50 -13.84
C PHE A 7 -6.30 9.40 -13.66
N TYR A 8 -6.99 10.55 -13.63
CA TYR A 8 -8.46 10.57 -13.59
C TYR A 8 -9.08 9.96 -14.85
N ALA A 9 -8.55 10.30 -16.03
CA ALA A 9 -9.01 9.75 -17.30
C ALA A 9 -8.85 8.22 -17.34
N PHE A 10 -7.76 7.68 -16.78
CA PHE A 10 -7.55 6.24 -16.65
C PHE A 10 -8.58 5.58 -15.72
N ILE A 11 -8.81 6.13 -14.52
CA ILE A 11 -9.82 5.61 -13.59
C ILE A 11 -11.21 5.63 -14.25
N PHE A 12 -11.56 6.73 -14.90
CA PHE A 12 -12.83 6.87 -15.60
C PHE A 12 -12.96 5.84 -16.73
N ALA A 13 -11.91 5.63 -17.55
CA ALA A 13 -11.91 4.65 -18.62
C ALA A 13 -12.10 3.21 -18.09
N CYS A 14 -11.43 2.84 -17.00
CA CYS A 14 -11.62 1.53 -16.37
C CYS A 14 -13.04 1.36 -15.80
N CYS A 15 -13.57 2.36 -15.10
CA CYS A 15 -14.94 2.34 -14.59
C CYS A 15 -15.97 2.30 -15.73
N PHE A 16 -15.72 2.99 -16.83
CA PHE A 16 -16.57 2.99 -18.00
C PHE A 16 -16.56 1.64 -18.71
N ALA A 17 -15.38 1.04 -18.94
CA ALA A 17 -15.24 -0.29 -19.51
C ALA A 17 -16.01 -1.35 -18.70
N TRP A 18 -15.97 -1.24 -17.37
CA TRP A 18 -16.76 -2.10 -16.47
C TRP A 18 -18.28 -1.92 -16.64
N GLN A 19 -18.77 -0.71 -16.86
CA GLN A 19 -20.20 -0.45 -17.09
C GLN A 19 -20.64 -0.84 -18.51
N VAL A 20 -19.76 -0.77 -19.50
CA VAL A 20 -20.03 -1.20 -20.89
C VAL A 20 -20.32 -2.71 -20.93
N GLY A 21 -19.61 -3.51 -20.14
CA GLY A 21 -19.83 -4.96 -19.99
C GLY A 21 -21.19 -5.37 -19.41
N ARG A 22 -22.05 -4.43 -19.02
CA ARG A 22 -23.43 -4.70 -18.55
C ARG A 22 -24.44 -4.45 -19.69
N PRO A 23 -25.06 -5.50 -20.26
CA PRO A 23 -25.92 -5.36 -21.45
C PRO A 23 -27.27 -4.69 -21.18
N SER A 24 -27.73 -4.64 -19.92
CA SER A 24 -29.09 -4.20 -19.55
C SER A 24 -29.28 -2.69 -19.33
N LEU A 25 -28.27 -1.86 -19.58
CA LEU A 25 -28.28 -0.42 -19.25
C LEU A 25 -28.28 0.44 -20.53
N SER A 26 -29.08 1.51 -20.54
CA SER A 26 -29.03 2.50 -21.62
C SER A 26 -27.71 3.29 -21.59
N TRP A 27 -27.25 3.80 -22.74
CA TRP A 27 -25.97 4.51 -22.86
C TRP A 27 -25.83 5.69 -21.89
N SER A 28 -26.89 6.48 -21.70
CA SER A 28 -26.93 7.58 -20.74
C SER A 28 -26.74 7.09 -19.29
N GLN A 29 -27.39 5.98 -18.93
CA GLN A 29 -27.23 5.37 -17.60
C GLN A 29 -25.83 4.76 -17.40
N LYS A 30 -25.20 4.22 -18.45
CA LYS A 30 -23.82 3.71 -18.39
C LYS A 30 -22.82 4.81 -18.08
N ILE A 31 -22.93 5.96 -18.75
CA ILE A 31 -22.05 7.14 -18.53
C ILE A 31 -22.26 7.70 -17.12
N SER A 32 -23.50 7.95 -16.72
CA SER A 32 -23.81 8.50 -15.39
C SER A 32 -23.33 7.57 -14.26
N ARG A 33 -23.54 6.25 -14.39
CA ARG A 33 -23.02 5.28 -13.42
C ARG A 33 -21.51 5.17 -13.46
N ALA A 34 -20.86 5.23 -14.61
CA ALA A 34 -19.40 5.23 -14.71
C ALA A 34 -18.79 6.44 -14.00
N PHE A 35 -19.40 7.62 -14.16
CA PHE A 35 -18.99 8.85 -13.47
C PHE A 35 -19.19 8.78 -11.96
N LEU A 36 -20.35 8.31 -11.49
CA LEU A 36 -20.58 8.09 -10.05
C LEU A 36 -19.60 7.05 -9.47
N THR A 37 -19.31 6.00 -10.23
CA THR A 37 -18.35 4.95 -9.83
C THR A 37 -16.92 5.49 -9.81
N SER A 38 -16.53 6.34 -10.76
CA SER A 38 -15.19 6.93 -10.81
C SER A 38 -14.98 7.90 -9.65
N ILE A 39 -15.96 8.74 -9.30
CA ILE A 39 -15.90 9.61 -8.12
C ILE A 39 -15.78 8.79 -6.84
N ASN A 40 -16.62 7.77 -6.65
CA ASN A 40 -16.53 6.90 -5.49
C ASN A 40 -15.16 6.21 -5.40
N SER A 41 -14.64 5.76 -6.53
CA SER A 41 -13.30 5.15 -6.60
C SER A 41 -12.21 6.15 -6.25
N LEU A 42 -12.36 7.41 -6.68
CA LEU A 42 -11.44 8.50 -6.33
C LEU A 42 -11.48 8.82 -4.83
N PHE A 43 -12.67 8.78 -4.22
CA PHE A 43 -12.80 8.97 -2.78
C PHE A 43 -12.20 7.81 -1.98
N VAL A 44 -12.40 6.57 -2.43
CA VAL A 44 -11.74 5.40 -1.86
C VAL A 44 -10.23 5.50 -1.99
N PHE A 45 -9.73 5.92 -3.16
CA PHE A 45 -8.31 6.18 -3.40
C PHE A 45 -7.79 7.28 -2.50
N PHE A 46 -8.48 8.41 -2.38
CA PHE A 46 -8.11 9.50 -1.49
C PHE A 46 -8.02 9.03 -0.03
N ARG A 47 -9.04 8.33 0.47
CA ARG A 47 -9.03 7.77 1.83
C ARG A 47 -7.87 6.81 2.05
N ALA A 48 -7.59 5.98 1.04
CA ALA A 48 -6.45 5.07 1.04
C ALA A 48 -5.10 5.82 1.07
N SER A 49 -4.97 6.88 0.28
CA SER A 49 -3.78 7.72 0.19
C SER A 49 -3.53 8.48 1.48
N VAL A 50 -4.57 9.04 2.11
CA VAL A 50 -4.47 9.68 3.43
C VAL A 50 -4.00 8.66 4.49
N SER A 51 -4.53 7.44 4.45
CA SER A 51 -4.08 6.37 5.36
C SER A 51 -2.60 6.01 5.14
N ILE A 52 -2.13 6.01 3.89
CA ILE A 52 -0.71 5.80 3.57
C ILE A 52 0.11 6.96 4.12
N PHE A 53 -0.33 8.20 3.92
CA PHE A 53 0.35 9.39 4.44
C PHE A 53 0.51 9.37 5.96
N LEU A 54 -0.52 8.94 6.70
CA LEU A 54 -0.44 8.87 8.16
C LEU A 54 0.51 7.79 8.66
N LEU A 55 0.72 6.71 7.89
CA LEU A 55 1.61 5.61 8.28
C LEU A 55 3.05 5.83 7.80
N VAL A 56 3.20 6.12 6.51
CA VAL A 56 4.49 6.20 5.80
C VAL A 56 5.07 7.62 5.85
N GLY A 57 4.23 8.66 5.89
CA GLY A 57 4.67 10.05 5.93
C GLY A 57 5.60 10.35 7.11
N PRO A 58 5.22 10.02 8.36
CA PRO A 58 6.11 10.19 9.52
C PRO A 58 7.41 9.40 9.38
N LEU A 59 7.35 8.17 8.84
CA LEU A 59 8.53 7.34 8.63
C LEU A 59 9.51 8.00 7.65
N VAL A 60 9.02 8.52 6.53
CA VAL A 60 9.83 9.22 5.52
C VAL A 60 10.41 10.51 6.10
N LEU A 61 9.62 11.30 6.84
CA LEU A 61 10.09 12.53 7.47
C LEU A 61 11.19 12.25 8.49
N VAL A 62 10.98 11.30 9.40
CA VAL A 62 12.01 10.93 10.39
C VAL A 62 13.27 10.42 9.68
N SER A 63 13.13 9.60 8.64
CA SER A 63 14.28 9.08 7.90
C SER A 63 15.04 10.19 7.17
N TYR A 64 14.33 11.19 6.64
CA TYR A 64 14.94 12.36 6.01
C TYR A 64 15.76 13.19 7.01
N TYR A 65 15.25 13.39 8.23
CA TYR A 65 15.98 14.11 9.28
C TYR A 65 17.14 13.30 9.87
N VAL A 66 16.98 12.00 10.05
CA VAL A 66 17.98 11.14 10.72
C VAL A 66 19.09 10.68 9.75
N PHE A 67 18.78 10.50 8.47
CA PHE A 67 19.70 10.01 7.45
C PHE A 67 19.85 10.97 6.25
N PRO A 68 20.28 12.23 6.47
CA PRO A 68 20.31 13.26 5.43
C PRO A 68 21.29 12.96 4.28
N ASN A 69 22.30 12.12 4.53
CA ASN A 69 23.28 11.71 3.51
C ASN A 69 22.82 10.50 2.69
N LEU A 70 21.70 9.88 3.07
CA LEU A 70 21.19 8.65 2.43
C LEU A 70 19.82 8.86 1.77
N LEU A 71 19.11 9.94 2.11
CA LEU A 71 17.82 10.28 1.54
C LEU A 71 17.71 11.79 1.35
N GLN A 72 17.65 12.24 0.10
CA GLN A 72 17.45 13.66 -0.22
C GLN A 72 16.26 13.86 -1.14
N PHE A 73 15.60 14.99 -0.95
CA PHE A 73 14.44 15.42 -1.73
C PHE A 73 14.64 16.86 -2.19
N GLU A 74 14.52 17.11 -3.49
CA GLU A 74 14.62 18.47 -4.05
C GLU A 74 13.44 19.37 -3.64
N GLY A 75 12.31 18.79 -3.19
CA GLY A 75 11.17 19.58 -2.71
C GLY A 75 10.03 18.76 -2.12
N GLY A 76 9.05 19.48 -1.56
CA GLY A 76 7.90 18.87 -0.87
C GLY A 76 7.05 17.94 -1.75
N LEU A 77 6.95 18.21 -3.06
CA LEU A 77 6.25 17.33 -4.00
C LEU A 77 6.95 15.98 -4.17
N ALA A 78 8.28 15.94 -4.18
CA ALA A 78 9.05 14.69 -4.26
C ALA A 78 8.82 13.82 -3.02
N ILE A 79 8.71 14.45 -1.84
CA ILE A 79 8.35 13.77 -0.59
C ILE A 79 6.95 13.16 -0.69
N VAL A 80 5.96 13.94 -1.14
CA VAL A 80 4.56 13.50 -1.29
C VAL A 80 4.45 12.32 -2.25
N ILE A 81 5.11 12.39 -3.41
CA ILE A 81 5.11 11.31 -4.40
C ILE A 81 5.79 10.06 -3.81
N SER A 82 6.92 10.22 -3.15
CA SER A 82 7.66 9.11 -2.54
C SER A 82 6.84 8.39 -1.46
N VAL A 83 6.13 9.13 -0.60
CA VAL A 83 5.23 8.57 0.41
C VAL A 83 4.12 7.74 -0.23
N LEU A 84 3.51 8.24 -1.30
CA LEU A 84 2.47 7.52 -2.05
C LEU A 84 3.02 6.26 -2.71
N VAL A 85 4.19 6.36 -3.36
CA VAL A 85 4.88 5.24 -4.01
C VAL A 85 5.20 4.13 -3.00
N ILE A 86 5.77 4.50 -1.84
CA ILE A 86 6.09 3.53 -0.79
C ILE A 86 4.83 2.80 -0.31
N GLY A 87 3.74 3.51 -0.03
CA GLY A 87 2.50 2.87 0.41
C GLY A 87 1.78 2.06 -0.67
N LEU A 88 1.92 2.42 -1.95
CA LEU A 88 1.41 1.64 -3.05
C LEU A 88 2.17 0.31 -3.18
N ILE A 89 3.50 0.37 -3.10
CA ILE A 89 4.38 -0.80 -3.17
C ILE A 89 4.12 -1.73 -1.97
N ASP A 90 3.97 -1.18 -0.77
CA ASP A 90 3.58 -1.96 0.41
C ASP A 90 2.30 -2.76 0.17
N ARG A 91 1.25 -2.13 -0.36
CA ARG A 91 0.01 -2.83 -0.68
C ARG A 91 0.18 -3.88 -1.76
N LEU A 92 0.97 -3.59 -2.79
CA LEU A 92 1.27 -4.56 -3.85
C LEU A 92 1.96 -5.80 -3.26
N VAL A 93 2.99 -5.61 -2.44
CA VAL A 93 3.72 -6.71 -1.81
C VAL A 93 2.80 -7.48 -0.85
N SER A 94 2.08 -6.78 0.03
CA SER A 94 1.21 -7.36 1.06
C SER A 94 0.00 -8.10 0.49
N LEU A 95 -0.65 -7.59 -0.55
CA LEU A 95 -1.92 -8.11 -1.08
C LEU A 95 -1.77 -9.00 -2.31
N VAL A 96 -0.69 -8.85 -3.06
CA VAL A 96 -0.48 -9.62 -4.30
C VAL A 96 0.67 -10.61 -4.13
N ILE A 97 1.86 -10.11 -3.81
CA ILE A 97 3.08 -10.93 -3.82
C ILE A 97 3.09 -11.95 -2.68
N LEU A 98 2.81 -11.52 -1.44
CA LEU A 98 2.80 -12.39 -0.26
C LEU A 98 1.75 -13.51 -0.37
N PRO A 99 0.49 -13.22 -0.75
CA PRO A 99 -0.52 -14.27 -0.92
C PRO A 99 -0.18 -15.27 -2.02
N LEU A 100 0.41 -14.82 -3.13
CA LEU A 100 0.89 -15.71 -4.19
C LEU A 100 1.90 -16.72 -3.63
N ILE A 101 2.85 -16.26 -2.81
CA ILE A 101 3.89 -17.14 -2.25
C ILE A 101 3.33 -18.06 -1.18
N ARG A 102 2.50 -17.53 -0.28
CA ARG A 102 1.77 -18.34 0.71
C ARG A 102 0.97 -19.45 0.02
N SER A 103 0.41 -19.21 -1.17
CA SER A 103 -0.31 -20.22 -1.94
C SER A 103 0.56 -21.44 -2.31
N PHE A 104 1.86 -21.24 -2.58
CA PHE A 104 2.78 -22.35 -2.87
C PHE A 104 3.04 -23.24 -1.64
N PHE A 105 3.14 -22.65 -0.46
CA PHE A 105 3.29 -23.41 0.80
C PHE A 105 2.00 -24.14 1.16
N LEU A 106 0.85 -23.48 1.00
CA LEU A 106 -0.46 -24.09 1.22
C LEU A 106 -0.73 -25.29 0.31
N LYS A 107 -0.32 -25.21 -0.97
CA LYS A 107 -0.38 -26.36 -1.90
C LYS A 107 0.40 -27.59 -1.40
N ARG A 108 1.43 -27.37 -0.57
CA ARG A 108 2.23 -28.43 0.05
C ARG A 108 1.76 -28.81 1.47
N LYS A 109 0.56 -28.37 1.89
CA LYS A 109 0.01 -28.52 3.26
C LYS A 109 0.96 -28.02 4.36
N ARG A 110 1.81 -27.04 4.07
CA ARG A 110 2.74 -26.43 5.03
C ARG A 110 2.40 -24.97 5.24
N ILE A 111 2.63 -24.47 6.45
CA ILE A 111 2.56 -23.04 6.76
C ILE A 111 3.90 -22.42 6.37
N MET A 112 3.87 -21.24 5.74
CA MET A 112 5.08 -20.50 5.38
C MET A 112 5.83 -20.09 6.66
N PRO A 113 7.14 -20.40 6.80
CA PRO A 113 7.93 -19.96 7.94
C PRO A 113 7.98 -18.44 8.03
N GLN A 114 7.84 -17.89 9.24
CA GLN A 114 7.80 -16.44 9.45
C GLN A 114 9.08 -15.73 9.00
N LEU A 115 10.25 -16.34 9.24
CA LEU A 115 11.53 -15.83 8.75
C LEU A 115 11.55 -15.71 7.23
N PHE A 116 11.03 -16.73 6.52
CA PHE A 116 10.95 -16.70 5.07
C PHE A 116 9.99 -15.61 4.57
N GLU A 117 8.88 -15.41 5.29
CA GLU A 117 7.94 -14.33 4.99
C GLU A 117 8.56 -12.94 5.19
N ALA A 118 9.26 -12.73 6.30
CA ALA A 118 9.97 -11.49 6.59
C ALA A 118 11.00 -11.17 5.50
N THR A 119 11.89 -12.13 5.22
CA THR A 119 12.94 -11.96 4.21
C THR A 119 12.35 -11.69 2.84
N PHE A 120 11.32 -12.44 2.44
CA PHE A 120 10.72 -12.25 1.12
C PHE A 120 10.02 -10.89 0.99
N TYR A 121 9.25 -10.50 2.01
CA TYR A 121 8.60 -9.20 2.05
C TYR A 121 9.63 -8.07 1.98
N THR A 122 10.65 -8.11 2.83
CA THR A 122 11.68 -7.06 2.90
C THR A 122 12.46 -6.97 1.61
N LEU A 123 12.86 -8.09 0.99
CA LEU A 123 13.55 -8.08 -0.30
C LEU A 123 12.67 -7.54 -1.42
N SER A 124 11.41 -7.96 -1.50
CA SER A 124 10.47 -7.48 -2.52
C SER A 124 10.23 -5.98 -2.39
N MET A 125 9.98 -5.52 -1.16
CA MET A 125 9.87 -4.09 -0.87
C MET A 125 11.14 -3.34 -1.25
N THR A 126 12.31 -3.82 -0.83
CA THR A 126 13.60 -3.18 -1.13
C THR A 126 13.79 -2.98 -2.63
N VAL A 127 13.62 -4.05 -3.42
CA VAL A 127 13.83 -4.00 -4.88
C VAL A 127 12.82 -3.07 -5.54
N LEU A 128 11.53 -3.19 -5.20
CA LEU A 128 10.49 -2.36 -5.79
C LEU A 128 10.64 -0.88 -5.39
N LEU A 129 10.97 -0.61 -4.13
CA LEU A 129 11.23 0.74 -3.64
C LEU A 129 12.44 1.36 -4.34
N TYR A 130 13.54 0.62 -4.46
CA TYR A 130 14.72 1.11 -5.14
C TYR A 130 14.38 1.53 -6.58
N ILE A 131 13.80 0.62 -7.37
CA ILE A 131 13.46 0.87 -8.78
C ILE A 131 12.50 2.06 -8.92
N ASN A 132 11.45 2.13 -8.10
CA ASN A 132 10.40 3.14 -8.27
C ASN A 132 10.81 4.50 -7.70
N LEU A 133 11.54 4.55 -6.58
CA LEU A 133 11.95 5.82 -5.99
C LEU A 133 13.09 6.48 -6.78
N THR A 134 14.02 5.71 -7.36
CA THR A 134 15.05 6.28 -8.26
C THR A 134 14.46 6.82 -9.56
N ALA A 135 13.23 6.41 -9.92
CA ALA A 135 12.51 6.95 -11.08
C ALA A 135 11.73 8.24 -10.75
N VAL A 136 11.60 8.62 -9.48
CA VAL A 136 10.93 9.86 -9.09
C VAL A 136 11.91 11.03 -9.28
N PRO A 137 11.56 12.06 -10.05
CA PRO A 137 12.41 13.24 -10.21
C PRO A 137 12.67 13.93 -8.88
N GLY A 138 13.93 14.30 -8.62
CA GLY A 138 14.34 15.01 -7.42
C GLY A 138 14.38 14.17 -6.15
N VAL A 139 14.56 12.86 -6.29
CA VAL A 139 14.80 11.92 -5.18
C VAL A 139 16.19 11.31 -5.33
N GLU A 140 17.06 11.54 -4.35
CA GLU A 140 18.35 10.85 -4.26
C GLU A 140 18.36 9.90 -3.07
N LEU A 141 18.84 8.69 -3.31
CA LEU A 141 18.58 7.58 -2.40
C LEU A 141 19.76 6.62 -2.35
N GLY A 142 20.36 6.49 -1.18
CA GLY A 142 21.41 5.52 -0.89
C GLY A 142 20.83 4.10 -0.76
N LEU A 143 21.61 3.10 -1.17
CA LEU A 143 21.19 1.68 -1.21
C LEU A 143 20.68 1.12 0.13
N ALA A 144 21.06 1.71 1.26
CA ALA A 144 20.61 1.28 2.58
C ALA A 144 19.16 1.66 2.91
N ILE A 145 18.62 2.72 2.31
CA ILE A 145 17.29 3.24 2.64
C ILE A 145 16.14 2.33 2.19
N PRO A 146 16.13 1.75 0.98
CA PRO A 146 15.08 0.83 0.58
C PRO A 146 15.04 -0.43 1.46
N ILE A 147 16.21 -0.90 1.90
CA ILE A 147 16.33 -2.03 2.84
C ILE A 147 15.73 -1.65 4.19
N PHE A 148 16.12 -0.48 4.71
CA PHE A 148 15.59 0.06 5.96
C PHE A 148 14.06 0.20 5.92
N PHE A 149 13.51 0.75 4.85
CA PHE A 149 12.06 0.87 4.67
C PHE A 149 11.39 -0.50 4.54
N GLY A 150 11.92 -1.41 3.73
CA GLY A 150 11.36 -2.75 3.57
C GLY A 150 11.31 -3.54 4.88
N PHE A 151 12.34 -3.39 5.74
CA PHE A 151 12.37 -4.01 7.06
C PHE A 151 11.41 -3.32 8.05
N THR A 152 11.42 -1.99 8.09
CA THR A 152 10.62 -1.21 9.05
C THR A 152 9.12 -1.38 8.79
N ILE A 153 8.71 -1.37 7.51
CA ILE A 153 7.30 -1.54 7.15
C ILE A 153 6.82 -2.97 7.45
N TYR A 154 7.67 -3.99 7.23
CA TYR A 154 7.36 -5.36 7.65
C TYR A 154 7.12 -5.44 9.16
N PHE A 155 8.04 -4.86 9.93
CA PHE A 155 7.96 -4.86 11.38
C PHE A 155 6.70 -4.13 11.88
N ALA A 156 6.36 -2.99 11.28
CA ALA A 156 5.13 -2.26 11.58
C ALA A 156 3.87 -3.11 11.32
N HIS A 157 3.82 -3.85 10.20
CA HIS A 157 2.73 -4.77 9.91
C HIS A 157 2.61 -5.86 10.95
N TYR A 158 3.73 -6.48 11.32
CA TYR A 158 3.74 -7.55 12.31
C TYR A 158 3.32 -7.05 13.70
N LEU A 159 3.81 -5.89 14.12
CA LEU A 159 3.44 -5.27 15.38
C LEU A 159 1.94 -4.96 15.43
N MET A 160 1.37 -4.40 14.36
CA MET A 160 -0.06 -4.12 14.27
C MET A 160 -0.90 -5.40 14.29
N ALA A 161 -0.43 -6.48 13.66
CA ALA A 161 -1.09 -7.79 13.72
C ALA A 161 -1.09 -8.35 15.15
N LEU A 162 0.03 -8.26 15.87
CA LEU A 162 0.14 -8.68 17.28
C LEU A 162 -0.79 -7.87 18.20
N LEU A 163 -0.83 -6.54 18.02
CA LEU A 163 -1.72 -5.67 18.80
C LEU A 163 -3.20 -6.05 18.60
N ARG A 164 -3.61 -6.31 17.36
CA ARG A 164 -4.97 -6.78 17.05
C ARG A 164 -5.28 -8.13 17.71
N LEU A 165 -4.36 -9.09 17.64
CA LEU A 165 -4.52 -10.39 18.30
C LEU A 165 -4.67 -10.24 19.82
N ARG A 166 -3.87 -9.35 20.44
CA ARG A 166 -3.96 -9.07 21.87
C ARG A 166 -5.31 -8.45 22.25
N GLN A 167 -5.83 -7.52 21.44
CA GLN A 167 -7.15 -6.90 21.64
C GLN A 167 -8.28 -7.93 21.50
N VAL A 168 -8.21 -8.82 20.51
CA VAL A 168 -9.20 -9.90 20.32
C VAL A 168 -9.18 -10.86 21.52
N LYS A 169 -8.00 -11.28 21.98
CA LYS A 169 -7.87 -12.11 23.19
C LYS A 169 -8.46 -11.44 24.42
N LYS A 170 -8.17 -10.15 24.64
CA LYS A 170 -8.75 -9.37 25.76
C LYS A 170 -10.28 -9.33 25.68
N LYS A 171 -10.84 -9.12 24.50
CA LYS A 171 -12.30 -9.09 24.28
C LYS A 171 -12.96 -10.45 24.55
N LEU A 172 -12.32 -11.55 24.15
CA LEU A 172 -12.81 -12.91 24.41
C LEU A 172 -12.78 -13.22 25.91
N ALA A 173 -11.71 -12.86 26.62
CA ALA A 173 -11.61 -13.05 28.07
C ALA A 173 -12.67 -12.27 28.85
N THR A 174 -12.94 -11.01 28.48
CA THR A 174 -14.01 -10.20 29.10
C THR A 174 -15.41 -10.73 28.80
N THR A 175 -15.62 -11.37 27.65
CA THR A 175 -16.92 -11.97 27.29
C THR A 175 -17.15 -13.27 28.06
N ALA A 176 -16.10 -14.06 28.29
CA ALA A 176 -16.17 -15.28 29.10
C ALA A 176 -16.48 -14.97 30.58
N SER A 177 -15.86 -13.92 31.14
CA SER A 177 -16.09 -13.48 32.52
C SER A 177 -17.48 -12.87 32.77
N LYS A 178 -18.21 -12.42 31.73
CA LYS A 178 -19.60 -11.93 31.85
C LYS A 178 -20.67 -13.02 31.75
N LYS A 179 -20.27 -14.26 31.41
CA LYS A 179 -21.16 -15.42 31.28
C LYS A 179 -21.11 -16.36 32.49
N GLN A 180 -20.24 -16.06 33.47
CA GLN A 180 -20.26 -16.65 34.81
C GLN A 180 -21.01 -15.71 35.74
#